data_AF-A0A920KLH9-F1
#
_entry.id   AF-A0A920KLH9-F1
#
_cell.length_a   1.000
_cell.length_b   1.000
_cell.length_c   1.000
_cell.angle_alpha   90.00
_cell.angle_beta   90.00
_cell.angle_gamma   90.00
#
_symmetry.space_group_name_H-M   'P 1'
#
loop_
_entity.id
_entity.type
_entity.pdbx_description
1 polymer ?
#
loop_
_entity_poly.entity_id
_entity_poly.type
_entity_poly.pdbx_seq_one_letter_code
_entity_poly.pdbx_strand_id
1 'polypeptide(L)'
;MFRFFNSRKWFLWAWAGSAAILGSLWVQVEIDVRINEWFGTFYDMIQKALAEPNSITIEEYWAGLLSFITLAGIYVAIAVLVSFFTAHFLFRWRTAMVEWYHSVYNYARTIEGAAQRVQEDTIKFGRIMEGLGTSLIESVMIIVQFLPILLGLSAGIPIFFFGDWEYGLVVGALIWSVGGTIFLILLGIILRLVGVEYDLQKQEAAYRKVLVIAEDDETVRPKTIEELFDDVRKIHFLSYIRYLYFNIGRIAYLQANVLSAYVFLAPAIVAGVITLGVMQQIIRAFGRVEGSMQYLLKSWPTIIELASVYKRLREFERKLKITTDTARAPE
;
A
#
# COMPACT_ATOMS: atom_id res chain seq x y z
N MET A 1 11.93 -18.31 8.99
CA MET A 1 11.56 -16.93 8.60
C MET A 1 12.42 -15.86 9.29
N PHE A 2 12.38 -15.74 10.63
CA PHE A 2 13.04 -14.65 11.36
C PHE A 2 14.52 -14.86 11.71
N ARG A 3 15.14 -15.96 11.22
CA ARG A 3 16.55 -16.25 11.48
C ARG A 3 17.50 -15.15 11.00
N PHE A 4 17.09 -14.35 10.02
CA PHE A 4 17.84 -13.19 9.55
C PHE A 4 18.13 -12.17 10.66
N PHE A 5 17.16 -11.91 11.56
CA PHE A 5 17.31 -10.97 12.67
C PHE A 5 18.07 -11.55 13.86
N ASN A 6 18.17 -12.88 13.96
CA ASN A 6 18.74 -13.59 15.10
C ASN A 6 20.11 -14.23 14.82
N SER A 7 20.59 -14.23 13.58
CA SER A 7 21.90 -14.82 13.25
C SER A 7 23.03 -13.81 13.35
N ARG A 8 24.17 -14.21 13.92
CA ARG A 8 25.36 -13.33 14.02
C ARG A 8 25.86 -12.87 12.64
N LYS A 9 25.76 -13.73 11.63
CA LYS A 9 26.17 -13.43 10.25
C LYS A 9 25.37 -12.27 9.64
N TRP A 10 24.06 -12.23 9.90
CA TRP A 10 23.15 -11.26 9.27
C TRP A 10 22.76 -10.11 10.19
N PHE A 11 23.15 -10.14 11.47
CA PHE A 11 22.74 -9.17 12.50
C PHE A 11 22.89 -7.70 12.08
N LEU A 12 24.05 -7.31 11.56
CA LEU A 12 24.29 -5.94 11.09
C LEU A 12 23.36 -5.55 9.94
N TRP A 13 23.23 -6.43 8.95
CA TRP A 13 22.33 -6.20 7.82
C TRP A 13 20.87 -6.12 8.25
N ALA A 14 20.46 -6.96 9.20
CA ALA A 14 19.10 -7.00 9.69
C ALA A 14 18.75 -5.72 10.45
N TRP A 15 19.53 -5.34 11.45
CA TRP A 15 19.19 -4.22 12.31
C TRP A 15 19.61 -2.86 11.73
N ALA A 16 20.86 -2.73 11.27
CA ALA A 16 21.31 -1.47 10.67
C ALA A 16 20.65 -1.24 9.32
N GLY A 17 20.39 -2.31 8.54
CA GLY A 17 19.65 -2.18 7.29
C GLY A 17 18.20 -1.79 7.51
N SER A 18 17.50 -2.40 8.47
CA SER A 18 16.16 -1.92 8.84
C SER A 18 16.18 -0.47 9.33
N ALA A 19 17.13 -0.09 10.19
CA ALA A 19 17.25 1.29 10.66
C ALA A 19 17.52 2.28 9.50
N ALA A 20 18.36 1.91 8.52
CA ALA A 20 18.62 2.73 7.34
C ALA A 20 17.36 2.90 6.47
N ILE A 21 16.61 1.83 6.22
CA ILE A 21 15.36 1.89 5.45
C ILE A 21 14.34 2.78 6.19
N LEU A 22 14.10 2.53 7.47
CA LEU A 22 13.12 3.30 8.25
C LEU A 22 13.54 4.77 8.44
N GLY A 23 14.83 5.03 8.66
CA GLY A 23 15.36 6.39 8.73
C GLY A 23 15.24 7.12 7.40
N SER A 24 15.36 6.42 6.27
CA SER A 24 15.16 7.02 4.95
C SER A 24 13.70 7.41 4.68
N LEU A 25 12.73 6.67 5.24
CA LEU A 25 11.30 7.04 5.16
C LEU A 25 11.07 8.38 5.87
N TRP A 26 11.68 8.57 7.04
CA TRP A 26 11.59 9.85 7.76
C TRP A 26 12.09 11.01 6.90
N VAL A 27 13.26 10.85 6.26
CA VAL A 27 13.82 11.88 5.39
C VAL A 27 12.92 12.15 4.18
N GLN A 28 12.29 11.13 3.60
CA GLN A 28 11.35 11.30 2.50
C GLN A 28 10.10 12.08 2.93
N VAL A 29 9.52 11.76 4.08
CA VAL A 29 8.37 12.49 4.63
C VAL A 29 8.73 13.95 4.94
N GLU A 30 9.92 14.21 5.47
CA GLU A 30 10.42 15.57 5.70
C GLU A 30 10.57 16.37 4.39
N ILE A 31 11.04 15.73 3.31
CA ILE A 31 11.07 16.36 1.99
C ILE A 31 9.65 16.66 1.52
N ASP A 32 8.68 15.78 1.77
CA ASP A 32 7.28 16.04 1.42
C ASP A 32 6.69 17.23 2.20
N VAL A 33 7.09 17.44 3.46
CA VAL A 33 6.73 18.64 4.23
C VAL A 33 7.31 19.90 3.57
N ARG A 34 8.60 19.89 3.21
CA ARG A 34 9.24 21.03 2.52
C ARG A 34 8.62 21.30 1.16
N ILE A 35 8.23 20.26 0.43
CA ILE A 35 7.49 20.38 -0.82
C ILE A 35 6.14 21.06 -0.56
N ASN A 36 5.43 20.68 0.51
CA ASN A 36 4.18 21.34 0.90
C ASN A 36 4.38 22.84 1.18
N GLU A 37 5.41 23.18 1.96
CA GLU A 37 5.78 24.57 2.23
C GLU A 37 6.07 25.34 0.93
N TRP A 38 6.88 24.74 0.04
CA TRP A 38 7.19 25.29 -1.27
C TRP A 38 5.95 25.56 -2.12
N PHE A 39 4.97 24.64 -2.12
CA PHE A 39 3.70 24.84 -2.83
C PHE A 39 2.96 26.08 -2.31
N GLY A 40 3.00 26.37 -1.01
CA GLY A 40 2.42 27.60 -0.48
C GLY A 40 3.07 28.85 -1.06
N THR A 41 4.38 28.99 -0.85
CA THR A 41 5.14 30.15 -1.30
C THR A 41 5.05 30.36 -2.81
N PHE A 42 5.15 29.28 -3.60
CA PHE A 42 5.08 29.35 -5.04
C PHE A 42 3.70 29.80 -5.51
N TYR A 43 2.63 29.26 -4.95
CA TYR A 43 1.28 29.64 -5.37
C TYR A 43 0.86 31.04 -4.90
N ASP A 44 1.39 31.54 -3.77
CA ASP A 44 1.24 32.95 -3.41
C ASP A 44 1.94 33.87 -4.42
N MET A 45 3.13 33.48 -4.91
CA MET A 45 3.81 34.20 -5.98
C MET A 45 2.99 34.18 -7.28
N ILE A 46 2.40 33.04 -7.65
CA ILE A 46 1.48 32.95 -8.80
C ILE A 46 0.25 33.84 -8.61
N GLN A 47 -0.35 33.84 -7.42
CA GLN A 47 -1.50 34.70 -7.13
C GLN A 47 -1.17 36.18 -7.34
N LYS A 48 0.00 36.64 -6.86
CA LYS A 48 0.47 38.02 -7.10
C LYS A 48 0.64 38.31 -8.59
N ALA A 49 1.34 37.43 -9.30
CA ALA A 49 1.61 37.55 -10.73
C ALA A 49 0.33 37.68 -11.58
N LEU A 50 -0.73 36.94 -11.21
CA LEU A 50 -2.02 36.95 -11.90
C LEU A 50 -2.90 38.14 -11.50
N ALA A 51 -2.72 38.70 -10.31
CA ALA A 51 -3.48 39.85 -9.84
C ALA A 51 -3.02 41.17 -10.47
N GLU A 52 -1.70 41.33 -10.66
CA GLU A 52 -1.12 42.56 -11.19
C GLU A 52 0.01 42.27 -12.20
N PRO A 53 -0.05 42.82 -13.44
CA PRO A 53 1.01 42.64 -14.42
C PRO A 53 2.36 43.16 -13.93
N ASN A 54 3.44 42.40 -14.17
CA ASN A 54 4.82 42.72 -13.75
C ASN A 54 5.03 42.85 -12.23
N SER A 55 4.13 42.31 -11.41
CA SER A 55 4.27 42.26 -9.94
C SER A 55 5.34 41.28 -9.45
N ILE A 56 5.79 40.37 -10.33
CA ILE A 56 6.95 39.49 -10.12
C ILE A 56 7.85 39.57 -11.35
N THR A 57 9.13 39.26 -11.18
CA THR A 57 10.09 39.18 -12.28
C THR A 57 10.11 37.77 -12.89
N ILE A 58 10.57 37.67 -14.14
CA ILE A 58 10.75 36.37 -14.79
C ILE A 58 11.85 35.55 -14.07
N GLU A 59 12.86 36.23 -13.52
CA GLU A 59 13.92 35.63 -12.72
C GLU A 59 13.38 35.02 -11.43
N GLU A 60 12.47 35.69 -10.72
CA GLU A 60 11.80 35.17 -9.52
C GLU A 60 10.99 33.91 -9.83
N TYR A 61 10.24 33.92 -10.94
CA TYR A 61 9.48 32.76 -11.40
C TYR A 61 10.37 31.54 -11.68
N TRP A 62 11.45 31.73 -12.44
CA TRP A 62 12.41 30.66 -12.73
C TRP A 62 13.17 30.18 -11.49
N ALA A 63 13.51 31.08 -10.58
CA ALA A 63 14.13 30.72 -9.29
C ALA A 63 13.18 29.86 -8.45
N GLY A 64 11.89 30.20 -8.42
CA GLY A 64 10.84 29.38 -7.82
C GLY A 64 10.84 27.96 -8.39
N LEU A 65 10.77 27.80 -9.71
CA LEU A 65 10.80 26.48 -10.36
C LEU A 65 12.11 25.70 -10.11
N LEU A 66 13.26 26.37 -10.18
CA LEU A 66 14.56 25.74 -9.91
C LEU A 66 14.66 25.24 -8.47
N SER A 67 14.12 25.98 -7.50
CA SER A 67 14.09 25.53 -6.10
C SER A 67 13.21 24.28 -5.88
N PHE A 68 12.19 24.06 -6.70
CA PHE A 68 11.46 22.79 -6.69
C PHE A 68 12.29 21.64 -7.26
N ILE A 69 12.99 21.90 -8.37
CA ILE A 69 13.85 20.90 -9.03
C ILE A 69 14.94 20.41 -8.07
N THR A 70 15.50 21.28 -7.22
CA THR A 70 16.50 20.84 -6.23
C THR A 70 15.88 19.92 -5.17
N LEU A 71 14.70 20.23 -4.63
CA LEU A 71 13.97 19.35 -3.71
C LEU A 71 13.63 18.00 -4.36
N ALA A 72 13.08 18.04 -5.59
CA ALA A 72 12.73 16.84 -6.34
C ALA A 72 13.98 16.00 -6.66
N GLY A 73 15.10 16.62 -7.01
CA GLY A 73 16.37 15.95 -7.27
C GLY A 73 16.91 15.22 -6.03
N ILE A 74 16.84 15.85 -4.85
CA ILE A 74 17.22 15.22 -3.58
C ILE A 74 16.31 14.03 -3.28
N TYR A 75 14.99 14.19 -3.44
CA TYR A 75 14.03 13.11 -3.25
C TYR A 75 14.34 11.92 -4.16
N VAL A 76 14.52 12.17 -5.47
CA VAL A 76 14.82 11.12 -6.45
C VAL A 76 16.13 10.40 -6.11
N ALA A 77 17.18 11.12 -5.75
CA ALA A 77 18.45 10.53 -5.36
C ALA A 77 18.30 9.58 -4.16
N ILE A 78 17.59 10.02 -3.12
CA ILE A 78 17.32 9.21 -1.94
C ILE A 78 16.45 8.00 -2.30
N ALA A 79 15.35 8.21 -3.01
CA ALA A 79 14.42 7.15 -3.38
C ALA A 79 15.09 6.04 -4.21
N VAL A 80 15.96 6.40 -5.16
CA VAL A 80 16.72 5.44 -5.97
C VAL A 80 17.71 4.66 -5.11
N LEU A 81 18.47 5.34 -4.24
CA LEU A 81 19.44 4.69 -3.34
C LEU A 81 18.75 3.73 -2.36
N VAL A 82 17.63 4.16 -1.78
CA VAL A 82 16.84 3.35 -0.84
C VAL A 82 16.22 2.17 -1.56
N SER A 83 15.62 2.36 -2.74
CA SER A 83 15.05 1.27 -3.54
C SER A 83 16.11 0.19 -3.86
N PHE A 84 17.30 0.62 -4.30
CA PHE A 84 18.42 -0.28 -4.53
C PHE A 84 18.85 -1.02 -3.26
N PHE A 85 18.97 -0.29 -2.14
CA PHE A 85 19.35 -0.86 -0.84
C PHE A 85 18.31 -1.86 -0.31
N THR A 86 17.02 -1.55 -0.42
CA THR A 86 15.91 -2.41 -0.01
C THR A 86 15.88 -3.71 -0.83
N ALA A 87 16.11 -3.65 -2.14
CA ALA A 87 16.23 -4.85 -2.97
C ALA A 87 17.37 -5.77 -2.47
N HIS A 88 18.52 -5.18 -2.12
CA HIS A 88 19.68 -5.86 -1.56
C HIS A 88 19.44 -6.43 -0.17
N PHE A 89 18.70 -5.71 0.67
CA PHE A 89 18.28 -6.14 2.00
C PHE A 89 17.34 -7.35 1.90
N LEU A 90 16.30 -7.27 1.07
CA LEU A 90 15.34 -8.34 0.85
C LEU A 90 16.00 -9.61 0.30
N PHE A 91 16.94 -9.46 -0.63
CA PHE A 91 17.70 -10.59 -1.15
C PHE A 91 18.50 -11.28 -0.03
N ARG A 92 19.21 -10.52 0.81
CA ARG A 92 19.98 -11.09 1.94
C ARG A 92 19.09 -11.75 2.99
N TRP A 93 17.93 -11.18 3.26
CA TRP A 93 16.93 -11.83 4.13
C TRP A 93 16.50 -13.18 3.53
N ARG A 94 16.21 -13.22 2.22
CA ARG A 94 15.92 -14.47 1.52
C ARG A 94 17.09 -15.44 1.60
N THR A 95 18.33 -15.01 1.37
CA THR A 95 19.52 -15.84 1.49
C THR A 95 19.60 -16.50 2.87
N ALA A 96 19.36 -15.75 3.95
CA ALA A 96 19.36 -16.30 5.30
C ALA A 96 18.29 -17.38 5.52
N MET A 97 17.11 -17.23 4.90
CA MET A 97 16.05 -18.24 4.96
C MET A 97 16.43 -19.50 4.18
N VAL A 98 17.03 -19.33 3.00
CA VAL A 98 17.47 -20.44 2.13
C VAL A 98 18.67 -21.19 2.73
N GLU A 99 19.67 -20.49 3.27
CA GLU A 99 20.81 -21.09 3.98
C GLU A 99 20.34 -22.02 5.11
N TRP A 100 19.35 -21.57 5.88
CA TRP A 100 18.77 -22.42 6.91
C TRP A 100 18.09 -23.65 6.31
N TYR A 101 17.28 -23.51 5.26
CA TYR A 101 16.65 -24.66 4.61
C TYR A 101 17.68 -25.68 4.11
N HIS A 102 18.78 -25.24 3.50
CA HIS A 102 19.86 -26.13 3.06
C HIS A 102 20.49 -26.91 4.22
N SER A 103 20.62 -26.30 5.41
CA SER A 103 21.16 -26.98 6.60
C SER A 103 20.30 -28.14 7.12
N VAL A 104 19.03 -28.19 6.71
CA VAL A 104 18.03 -29.20 7.14
C VAL A 104 17.42 -29.93 5.95
N TYR A 105 18.04 -29.83 4.77
CA TYR A 105 17.51 -30.32 3.50
C TYR A 105 17.10 -31.79 3.53
N ASN A 106 17.90 -32.64 4.17
CA ASN A 106 17.66 -34.09 4.26
C ASN A 106 16.32 -34.42 4.93
N TYR A 107 15.88 -33.61 5.89
CA TYR A 107 14.58 -33.73 6.56
C TYR A 107 13.51 -32.94 5.81
N ALA A 108 13.87 -31.78 5.26
CA ALA A 108 12.89 -30.90 4.64
C ALA A 108 12.35 -31.44 3.32
N ARG A 109 13.16 -32.18 2.55
CA ARG A 109 12.75 -32.82 1.29
C ARG A 109 11.65 -33.87 1.46
N THR A 110 11.44 -34.40 2.67
CA THR A 110 10.39 -35.39 2.95
C THR A 110 9.04 -34.75 3.23
N ILE A 111 8.97 -33.42 3.29
CA ILE A 111 7.74 -32.67 3.51
C ILE A 111 7.17 -32.26 2.15
N GLU A 112 5.92 -32.61 1.91
CA GLU A 112 5.22 -32.25 0.68
C GLU A 112 5.24 -30.73 0.45
N GLY A 113 5.56 -30.32 -0.78
CA GLY A 113 5.62 -28.92 -1.18
C GLY A 113 6.81 -28.14 -0.61
N ALA A 114 7.82 -28.78 0.00
CA ALA A 114 8.98 -28.10 0.59
C ALA A 114 9.69 -27.15 -0.37
N ALA A 115 9.92 -27.57 -1.62
CA ALA A 115 10.54 -26.74 -2.65
C ALA A 115 9.74 -25.46 -2.93
N GLN A 116 8.41 -25.57 -3.03
CA GLN A 116 7.52 -24.43 -3.23
C GLN A 116 7.57 -23.47 -2.02
N ARG A 117 7.53 -24.01 -0.79
CA ARG A 117 7.61 -23.16 0.43
C ARG A 117 8.92 -22.37 0.48
N VAL A 118 10.02 -23.00 0.12
CA VAL A 118 11.35 -22.37 0.15
C VAL A 118 11.50 -21.36 -0.98
N GLN A 119 11.00 -21.67 -2.17
CA GLN A 119 11.24 -20.84 -3.34
C GLN A 119 10.21 -19.71 -3.47
N GLU A 120 8.91 -20.00 -3.41
CA GLU A 120 7.85 -19.01 -3.60
C GLU A 120 7.49 -18.28 -2.30
N ASP A 121 7.18 -19.03 -1.24
CA ASP A 121 6.63 -18.44 -0.01
C ASP A 121 7.66 -17.57 0.73
N THR A 122 8.96 -17.91 0.70
CA THR A 122 9.99 -17.06 1.34
C THR A 122 10.18 -15.71 0.62
N ILE A 123 10.05 -15.69 -0.72
CA ILE A 123 10.10 -14.44 -1.50
C ILE A 123 8.88 -13.58 -1.17
N LYS A 124 7.69 -14.19 -1.24
CA LYS A 124 6.42 -13.50 -0.96
C LYS A 124 6.43 -12.94 0.46
N PHE A 125 6.84 -13.74 1.43
CA PHE A 125 6.94 -13.32 2.82
C PHE A 125 7.82 -12.08 3.00
N GLY A 126 9.07 -12.11 2.49
CA GLY A 126 10.00 -10.99 2.65
C GLY A 126 9.49 -9.71 1.99
N ARG A 127 8.99 -9.80 0.75
CA ARG A 127 8.45 -8.64 0.01
C ARG A 127 7.20 -8.05 0.66
N ILE A 128 6.26 -8.89 1.07
CA ILE A 128 5.01 -8.43 1.68
C ILE A 128 5.30 -7.82 3.06
N MET A 129 6.17 -8.45 3.87
CA MET A 129 6.56 -7.93 5.18
C MET A 129 7.22 -6.56 5.09
N GLU A 130 8.16 -6.40 4.14
CA GLU A 130 8.83 -5.12 3.92
C GLU A 130 7.83 -4.07 3.45
N GLY A 131 7.09 -4.33 2.36
CA GLY A 131 6.14 -3.37 1.81
C GLY A 131 5.06 -2.94 2.80
N LEU A 132 4.46 -3.88 3.54
CA LEU A 132 3.49 -3.54 4.59
C LEU A 132 4.12 -2.78 5.75
N GLY A 133 5.32 -3.18 6.18
CA GLY A 133 6.03 -2.54 7.30
C GLY A 133 6.46 -1.11 6.99
N THR A 134 7.06 -0.88 5.81
CA THR A 134 7.51 0.44 5.38
C THR A 134 6.33 1.38 5.19
N SER A 135 5.28 0.95 4.49
CA SER A 135 4.07 1.76 4.28
C SER A 135 3.29 2.05 5.57
N LEU A 136 3.27 1.13 6.55
CA LEU A 136 2.68 1.41 7.87
C LEU A 136 3.44 2.53 8.59
N ILE A 137 4.77 2.41 8.63
CA ILE A 137 5.62 3.37 9.33
C ILE A 137 5.57 4.73 8.63
N GLU A 138 5.62 4.75 7.30
CA GLU A 138 5.43 5.94 6.49
C GLU A 138 4.07 6.61 6.80
N SER A 139 2.98 5.85 6.83
CA SER A 139 1.64 6.39 7.15
C SER A 139 1.60 7.04 8.53
N VAL A 140 2.25 6.44 9.54
CA VAL A 140 2.36 7.02 10.88
C VAL A 140 3.21 8.30 10.85
N MET A 141 4.35 8.30 10.17
CA MET A 141 5.22 9.47 10.03
C MET A 141 4.51 10.63 9.33
N ILE A 142 3.74 10.35 8.27
CA ILE A 142 2.93 11.35 7.59
C ILE A 142 1.90 11.94 8.55
N ILE A 143 1.20 11.13 9.35
CA ILE A 143 0.26 11.66 10.34
C ILE A 143 0.99 12.55 11.34
N VAL A 144 2.14 12.11 11.88
CA VAL A 144 2.93 12.90 12.85
C VAL A 144 3.36 14.26 12.28
N GLN A 145 3.74 14.31 10.99
CA GLN A 145 4.26 15.52 10.35
C GLN A 145 3.16 16.44 9.80
N PHE A 146 2.15 15.87 9.13
CA PHE A 146 1.12 16.65 8.43
C PHE A 146 -0.08 17.00 9.32
N LEU A 147 -0.34 16.26 10.40
CA LEU A 147 -1.45 16.59 11.30
C LEU A 147 -1.22 17.95 12.00
N PRO A 148 -0.04 18.25 12.58
CA PRO A 148 0.22 19.57 13.16
C PRO A 148 0.19 20.70 12.12
N ILE A 149 0.72 20.46 10.91
CA ILE A 149 0.68 21.42 9.81
C ILE A 149 -0.78 21.72 9.45
N LEU A 150 -1.61 20.69 9.30
CA LEU A 150 -3.02 20.85 8.95
C LEU A 150 -3.78 21.64 10.03
N LEU A 151 -3.51 21.37 11.32
CA LEU A 151 -4.09 22.11 12.45
C LEU A 151 -3.62 23.56 12.50
N GLY A 152 -2.33 23.81 12.29
CA GLY A 152 -1.77 25.16 12.28
C GLY A 152 -2.33 25.99 11.13
N LEU A 153 -2.47 25.39 9.94
CA LEU A 153 -3.05 26.05 8.79
C LEU A 153 -4.57 26.22 8.90
N SER A 154 -5.28 25.37 9.65
CA SER A 154 -6.73 25.48 9.83
C SER A 154 -7.16 26.45 10.93
N ALA A 155 -6.24 26.89 11.78
CA ALA A 155 -6.54 27.78 12.89
C ALA A 155 -7.08 29.13 12.40
N GLY A 156 -8.28 29.48 12.84
CA GLY A 156 -8.92 30.77 12.51
C GLY A 156 -9.53 30.84 11.11
N ILE A 157 -9.71 29.70 10.43
CA ILE A 157 -10.36 29.62 9.12
C ILE A 157 -11.76 29.02 9.27
N PRO A 158 -12.81 29.59 8.66
CA PRO A 158 -14.15 29.01 8.69
C PRO A 158 -14.22 27.76 7.80
N ILE A 159 -14.53 26.62 8.41
CA ILE A 159 -14.60 25.32 7.76
C ILE A 159 -16.07 24.89 7.60
N PHE A 160 -16.41 24.39 6.41
CA PHE A 160 -17.77 23.90 6.13
C PHE A 160 -18.16 22.79 7.11
N PHE A 161 -19.41 22.83 7.61
CA PHE A 161 -19.95 22.02 8.71
C PHE A 161 -19.39 22.27 10.12
N PHE A 162 -18.19 22.83 10.26
CA PHE A 162 -17.49 22.93 11.56
C PHE A 162 -17.28 24.36 12.07
N GLY A 163 -17.54 25.39 11.26
CA GLY A 163 -17.31 26.79 11.62
C GLY A 163 -15.83 27.05 11.89
N ASP A 164 -15.52 27.86 12.91
CA ASP A 164 -14.15 28.25 13.26
C ASP A 164 -13.45 27.23 14.18
N TRP A 165 -13.97 26.00 14.26
CA TRP A 165 -13.36 24.96 15.08
C TRP A 165 -12.02 24.51 14.50
N GLU A 166 -10.95 24.69 15.26
CA GLU A 166 -9.56 24.43 14.83
C GLU A 166 -9.32 23.00 14.32
N TYR A 167 -10.06 22.01 14.84
CA TYR A 167 -9.96 20.60 14.43
C TYR A 167 -10.84 20.23 13.24
N GLY A 168 -11.63 21.16 12.68
CA GLY A 168 -12.64 20.89 11.66
C GLY A 168 -12.10 20.17 10.42
N LEU A 169 -10.92 20.57 9.93
CA LEU A 169 -10.29 19.96 8.75
C LEU A 169 -9.76 18.55 9.03
N VAL A 170 -9.18 18.34 10.21
CA VAL A 170 -8.70 17.03 10.66
C VAL A 170 -9.87 16.06 10.82
N VAL A 171 -10.94 16.50 11.46
CA VAL A 171 -12.14 15.69 11.69
C VAL A 171 -12.86 15.44 10.36
N GLY A 172 -12.90 16.43 9.46
CA GLY A 172 -13.36 16.27 8.09
C GLY A 172 -12.58 15.20 7.33
N ALA A 173 -11.24 15.21 7.41
CA ALA A 173 -10.37 14.19 6.80
C ALA A 173 -10.65 12.79 7.37
N LEU A 174 -10.84 12.67 8.68
CA LEU A 174 -11.18 11.41 9.33
C LEU A 174 -12.56 10.89 8.88
N ILE A 175 -13.59 11.74 8.91
CA ILE A 175 -14.95 11.38 8.49
C ILE A 175 -14.95 10.94 7.03
N TRP A 176 -14.27 11.69 6.16
CA TRP A 176 -14.19 11.36 4.75
C TRP A 176 -13.46 10.03 4.51
N SER A 177 -12.31 9.85 5.18
CA SER A 177 -11.50 8.63 5.12
C SER A 177 -12.27 7.39 5.56
N VAL A 178 -12.89 7.45 6.74
CA VAL A 178 -13.66 6.34 7.33
C VAL A 178 -14.96 6.12 6.56
N GLY A 179 -15.67 7.18 6.21
CA GLY A 179 -16.93 7.13 5.46
C GLY A 179 -16.75 6.53 4.08
N GLY A 180 -15.74 6.95 3.34
CA GLY A 180 -15.39 6.39 2.04
C GLY A 180 -15.03 4.91 2.10
N THR A 181 -14.35 4.51 3.16
CA THR A 181 -14.05 3.10 3.40
C THR A 181 -15.30 2.29 3.67
N ILE A 182 -16.15 2.73 4.60
CA ILE A 182 -17.41 2.06 4.93
C ILE A 182 -18.25 1.94 3.66
N PHE A 183 -18.31 3.00 2.85
CA PHE A 183 -18.99 3.01 1.56
C PHE A 183 -18.47 1.89 0.63
N LEU A 184 -17.15 1.76 0.45
CA LEU A 184 -16.57 0.71 -0.41
C LEU A 184 -16.83 -0.71 0.14
N ILE A 185 -16.76 -0.89 1.46
CA ILE A 185 -17.07 -2.17 2.10
C ILE A 185 -18.53 -2.56 1.87
N LEU A 186 -19.46 -1.63 2.12
CA LEU A 186 -20.89 -1.86 1.91
C LEU A 186 -21.17 -2.16 0.44
N LEU A 187 -20.57 -1.43 -0.49
CA LEU A 187 -20.70 -1.69 -1.92
C LEU A 187 -20.22 -3.10 -2.28
N GLY A 188 -19.08 -3.54 -1.74
CA GLY A 188 -18.55 -4.88 -1.94
C GLY A 188 -19.45 -6.00 -1.37
N ILE A 189 -20.08 -5.76 -0.23
CA ILE A 189 -21.06 -6.68 0.40
C ILE A 189 -22.35 -6.76 -0.43
N ILE A 190 -22.91 -5.61 -0.83
CA ILE A 190 -24.14 -5.52 -1.63
C ILE A 190 -23.98 -6.24 -2.97
N LEU A 191 -22.84 -6.03 -3.65
CA LEU A 191 -22.50 -6.70 -4.90
C LEU A 191 -22.06 -8.16 -4.71
N ARG A 192 -21.97 -8.63 -3.46
CA ARG A 192 -21.54 -9.99 -3.09
C ARG A 192 -20.24 -10.39 -3.79
N LEU A 193 -19.23 -9.52 -3.77
CA LEU A 193 -17.95 -9.75 -4.48
C LEU A 193 -17.22 -11.00 -3.96
N VAL A 194 -17.16 -11.16 -2.64
CA VAL A 194 -16.55 -12.34 -2.01
C VAL A 194 -17.24 -13.64 -2.45
N GLY A 195 -18.57 -13.62 -2.58
CA GLY A 195 -19.33 -14.78 -3.04
C GLY A 195 -18.99 -15.18 -4.47
N VAL A 196 -18.86 -14.20 -5.39
CA VAL A 196 -18.50 -14.51 -6.78
C VAL A 196 -17.08 -15.00 -6.91
N GLU A 197 -16.15 -14.42 -6.17
CA GLU A 197 -14.77 -14.87 -6.18
C GLU A 197 -14.66 -16.33 -5.72
N TYR A 198 -15.41 -16.70 -4.68
CA TYR A 198 -15.50 -18.08 -4.21
C TYR A 198 -16.11 -19.02 -5.28
N ASP A 199 -17.22 -18.62 -5.89
CA ASP A 199 -17.87 -19.40 -6.94
C ASP A 199 -16.96 -19.57 -8.17
N LEU A 200 -16.21 -18.53 -8.53
CA LEU A 200 -15.22 -18.53 -9.61
C LEU A 200 -14.11 -19.54 -9.33
N GLN A 201 -13.51 -19.49 -8.13
CA GLN A 201 -12.48 -20.45 -7.72
C GLN A 201 -13.00 -21.90 -7.71
N LYS A 202 -14.26 -22.10 -7.29
CA LYS A 202 -14.90 -23.42 -7.31
C LYS A 202 -15.06 -23.96 -8.73
N GLN A 203 -15.51 -23.14 -9.68
CA GLN A 203 -15.68 -23.56 -11.08
C GLN A 203 -14.33 -23.81 -11.77
N GLU A 204 -13.34 -22.95 -11.55
CA GLU A 204 -11.96 -23.14 -12.03
C GLU A 204 -11.31 -24.43 -11.50
N ALA A 205 -11.55 -24.74 -10.22
CA ALA A 205 -11.06 -25.97 -9.61
C ALA A 205 -11.76 -27.22 -10.19
N ALA A 206 -13.07 -27.15 -10.43
CA ALA A 206 -13.82 -28.23 -11.07
C ALA A 206 -13.31 -28.48 -12.50
N TYR A 207 -13.09 -27.41 -13.27
CA TYR A 207 -12.48 -27.47 -14.60
C TYR A 207 -11.10 -28.13 -14.57
N ARG A 208 -10.21 -27.66 -13.68
CA ARG A 208 -8.87 -28.24 -13.50
C ARG A 208 -8.93 -29.73 -13.16
N LYS A 209 -9.87 -30.15 -12.31
CA LYS A 209 -10.03 -31.57 -11.94
C LYS A 209 -10.36 -32.44 -13.15
N VAL A 210 -11.23 -31.97 -14.05
CA VAL A 210 -11.58 -32.73 -15.26
C VAL A 210 -10.38 -32.87 -16.20
N LEU A 211 -9.57 -31.81 -16.34
CA LEU A 211 -8.36 -31.86 -17.17
C LEU A 211 -7.34 -32.89 -16.64
N VAL A 212 -7.12 -32.93 -15.32
CA VAL A 212 -6.22 -33.92 -14.70
C VAL A 212 -6.71 -35.35 -14.94
N ILE A 213 -8.03 -35.59 -14.81
CA ILE A 213 -8.61 -36.92 -15.08
C ILE A 213 -8.42 -37.31 -16.56
N ALA A 214 -8.60 -36.36 -17.48
CA ALA A 214 -8.40 -36.62 -18.90
C ALA A 214 -6.91 -36.78 -19.29
N GLU A 215 -5.98 -36.28 -18.48
CA GLU A 215 -4.53 -36.51 -18.63
C GLU A 215 -4.14 -37.91 -18.14
N ASP A 216 -4.73 -38.36 -17.02
CA ASP A 216 -4.43 -39.65 -16.39
C ASP A 216 -5.14 -40.85 -17.06
N ASP A 217 -6.28 -40.64 -17.73
CA ASP A 217 -7.09 -41.69 -18.34
C ASP A 217 -7.30 -41.46 -19.85
N GLU A 218 -6.58 -42.23 -20.69
CA GLU A 218 -6.65 -42.17 -22.15
C GLU A 218 -8.04 -42.53 -22.72
N THR A 219 -8.95 -43.10 -21.91
CA THR A 219 -10.31 -43.45 -22.33
C THR A 219 -11.33 -42.33 -22.11
N VAL A 220 -10.98 -41.31 -21.31
CA VAL A 220 -11.84 -40.15 -21.04
C VAL A 220 -11.61 -39.10 -22.12
N ARG A 221 -12.47 -39.06 -23.13
CA ARG A 221 -12.43 -38.00 -24.15
C ARG A 221 -12.77 -36.65 -23.49
N PRO A 222 -11.95 -35.59 -23.65
CA PRO A 222 -12.31 -34.26 -23.19
C PRO A 222 -13.66 -33.88 -23.79
N LYS A 223 -14.63 -33.48 -22.95
CA LYS A 223 -15.86 -32.84 -23.43
C LYS A 223 -15.47 -31.63 -24.29
N THR A 224 -16.32 -31.26 -25.26
CA THR A 224 -16.06 -30.06 -26.08
C THR A 224 -15.87 -28.85 -25.17
N ILE A 225 -15.05 -27.87 -25.60
CA ILE A 225 -14.80 -26.65 -24.83
C ILE A 225 -16.13 -25.96 -24.49
N GLU A 226 -17.11 -26.01 -25.39
CA GLU A 226 -18.44 -25.46 -25.15
C GLU A 226 -19.21 -26.13 -24.00
N GLU A 227 -18.94 -27.38 -23.65
CA GLU A 227 -19.59 -28.07 -22.51
C GLU A 227 -18.76 -27.98 -21.23
N LEU A 228 -17.43 -27.97 -21.36
CA LEU A 228 -16.52 -28.03 -20.21
C LEU A 228 -16.22 -26.65 -19.62
N PHE A 229 -16.23 -25.61 -20.45
CA PHE A 229 -15.81 -24.27 -20.08
C PHE A 229 -16.97 -23.28 -19.91
N ASP A 230 -18.21 -23.68 -20.22
CA ASP A 230 -19.37 -22.78 -20.18
C ASP A 230 -19.67 -22.24 -18.79
N ASP A 231 -19.61 -23.10 -17.77
CA ASP A 231 -19.84 -22.70 -16.38
C ASP A 231 -18.75 -21.75 -15.88
N VAL A 232 -17.50 -21.96 -16.32
CA VAL A 232 -16.38 -21.05 -16.07
C VAL A 232 -16.64 -19.70 -16.75
N ARG A 233 -17.05 -19.69 -18.03
CA ARG A 233 -17.41 -18.44 -18.74
C ARG A 233 -18.52 -17.67 -18.03
N LYS A 234 -19.62 -18.34 -17.66
CA LYS A 234 -20.77 -17.70 -16.99
C LYS A 234 -20.36 -17.02 -15.69
N ILE A 235 -19.56 -17.69 -14.86
CA ILE A 235 -19.14 -17.10 -13.58
C ILE A 235 -18.16 -15.93 -13.78
N HIS A 236 -17.27 -16.01 -14.79
CA HIS A 236 -16.41 -14.89 -15.18
C HIS A 236 -17.22 -13.68 -15.66
N PHE A 237 -18.22 -13.86 -16.53
CA PHE A 237 -19.07 -12.75 -16.96
C PHE A 237 -19.85 -12.11 -15.80
N LEU A 238 -20.38 -12.92 -14.88
CA LEU A 238 -21.03 -12.41 -13.67
C LEU A 238 -20.05 -11.62 -12.79
N SER A 239 -18.82 -12.10 -12.66
CA SER A 239 -17.72 -11.41 -11.98
C SER A 239 -17.43 -10.06 -12.64
N TYR A 240 -17.27 -10.02 -13.96
CA TYR A 240 -17.00 -8.79 -14.70
C TYR A 240 -18.09 -7.73 -14.48
N ILE A 241 -19.37 -8.11 -14.52
CA ILE A 241 -20.47 -7.16 -14.29
C ILE A 241 -20.48 -6.64 -12.86
N ARG A 242 -20.24 -7.49 -11.85
CA ARG A 242 -20.19 -7.04 -10.45
C ARG A 242 -18.99 -6.14 -10.19
N TYR A 243 -17.83 -6.47 -10.73
CA TYR A 243 -16.64 -5.62 -10.64
C TYR A 243 -16.79 -4.33 -11.44
N LEU A 244 -17.55 -4.32 -12.54
CA LEU A 244 -17.91 -3.09 -13.26
C LEU A 244 -18.67 -2.12 -12.34
N TYR A 245 -19.75 -2.56 -11.71
CA TYR A 245 -20.52 -1.72 -10.78
C TYR A 245 -19.70 -1.29 -9.55
N PHE A 246 -18.90 -2.20 -8.99
CA PHE A 246 -18.00 -1.85 -7.90
C PHE A 246 -16.99 -0.78 -8.32
N ASN A 247 -16.39 -0.92 -9.50
CA ASN A 247 -15.40 0.03 -10.00
C ASN A 247 -16.01 1.39 -10.32
N ILE A 248 -17.27 1.46 -10.78
CA ILE A 248 -17.97 2.74 -10.93
C ILE A 248 -18.02 3.46 -9.58
N GLY A 249 -18.49 2.79 -8.52
CA GLY A 249 -18.54 3.38 -7.18
C GLY A 249 -17.17 3.73 -6.62
N ARG A 250 -16.19 2.84 -6.78
CA ARG A 250 -14.80 3.05 -6.35
C ARG A 250 -14.15 4.25 -7.04
N ILE A 251 -14.26 4.34 -8.37
CA ILE A 251 -13.66 5.44 -9.14
C ILE A 251 -14.39 6.74 -8.84
N ALA A 252 -15.73 6.74 -8.76
CA ALA A 252 -16.50 7.92 -8.38
C ALA A 252 -16.09 8.45 -6.99
N TYR A 253 -15.91 7.56 -6.00
CA TYR A 253 -15.40 7.94 -4.70
C TYR A 253 -14.01 8.57 -4.77
N LEU A 254 -13.08 7.96 -5.52
CA LEU A 254 -11.73 8.51 -5.68
C LEU A 254 -11.73 9.90 -6.35
N GLN A 255 -12.62 10.12 -7.33
CA GLN A 255 -12.77 11.43 -7.97
C GLN A 255 -13.40 12.46 -7.02
N ALA A 256 -14.41 12.05 -6.24
CA ALA A 256 -14.99 12.91 -5.21
C ALA A 256 -13.95 13.27 -4.13
N ASN A 257 -13.04 12.36 -3.79
CA ASN A 257 -11.98 12.61 -2.81
C ASN A 257 -11.08 13.79 -3.20
N VAL A 258 -10.81 13.98 -4.50
CA VAL A 258 -10.01 15.12 -5.00
C VAL A 258 -10.65 16.47 -4.64
N LEU A 259 -11.98 16.52 -4.52
CA LEU A 259 -12.73 17.74 -4.21
C LEU A 259 -13.05 17.89 -2.72
N SER A 260 -12.83 16.86 -1.90
CA SER A 260 -13.23 16.84 -0.49
C SER A 260 -12.68 18.04 0.30
N ALA A 261 -11.38 18.32 0.19
CA ALA A 261 -10.74 19.46 0.84
C ALA A 261 -11.32 20.81 0.39
N TYR A 262 -11.64 20.95 -0.91
CA TYR A 262 -12.27 22.17 -1.45
C TYR A 262 -13.67 22.38 -0.88
N VAL A 263 -14.45 21.31 -0.69
CA VAL A 263 -15.77 21.38 -0.07
C VAL A 263 -15.65 21.87 1.37
N PHE A 264 -14.71 21.33 2.16
CA PHE A 264 -14.46 21.79 3.52
C PHE A 264 -13.98 23.24 3.59
N LEU A 265 -13.17 23.68 2.63
CA LEU A 265 -12.64 25.04 2.55
C LEU A 265 -13.59 26.06 1.89
N ALA A 266 -14.74 25.63 1.36
CA ALA A 266 -15.60 26.50 0.56
C ALA A 266 -15.97 27.84 1.25
N PRO A 267 -16.34 27.90 2.54
CA PRO A 267 -16.63 29.16 3.22
C PRO A 267 -15.42 30.10 3.25
N ALA A 268 -14.23 29.58 3.56
CA ALA A 268 -13.00 30.36 3.61
C ALA A 268 -12.57 30.91 2.25
N ILE A 269 -12.69 30.08 1.20
CA ILE A 269 -12.39 30.48 -0.17
C ILE A 269 -13.34 31.60 -0.61
N VAL A 270 -14.64 31.44 -0.39
CA VAL A 270 -15.66 32.42 -0.79
C VAL A 270 -15.53 33.71 0.00
N ALA A 271 -15.16 33.64 1.29
CA ALA A 271 -14.89 34.81 2.12
C ALA A 271 -13.58 35.53 1.77
N GLY A 272 -12.70 34.92 0.97
CA GLY A 272 -11.42 35.51 0.57
C GLY A 272 -10.42 35.66 1.73
N VAL A 273 -10.56 34.87 2.80
CA VAL A 273 -9.74 34.97 4.03
C VAL A 273 -8.46 34.15 3.97
N ILE A 274 -8.25 33.38 2.90
CA ILE A 274 -7.04 32.58 2.68
C ILE A 274 -6.37 32.96 1.35
N THR A 275 -5.05 32.84 1.30
CA THR A 275 -4.30 32.97 0.06
C THR A 275 -4.34 31.67 -0.74
N LEU A 276 -3.99 31.75 -2.02
CA LEU A 276 -3.88 30.60 -2.91
C LEU A 276 -2.82 29.62 -2.40
N GLY A 277 -1.70 30.12 -1.86
CA GLY A 277 -0.66 29.32 -1.25
C GLY A 277 -1.14 28.52 -0.04
N VAL A 278 -1.80 29.19 0.92
CA VAL A 278 -2.38 28.53 2.10
C VAL A 278 -3.41 27.48 1.67
N MET A 279 -4.26 27.80 0.69
CA MET A 279 -5.23 26.83 0.16
C MET A 279 -4.53 25.58 -0.38
N GLN A 280 -3.47 25.73 -1.18
CA GLN A 280 -2.72 24.59 -1.73
C GLN A 280 -2.05 23.75 -0.64
N GLN A 281 -1.48 24.39 0.38
CA GLN A 281 -0.90 23.70 1.52
C GLN A 281 -1.93 22.87 2.30
N ILE A 282 -3.12 23.44 2.55
CA ILE A 282 -4.20 22.73 3.25
C ILE A 282 -4.67 21.54 2.42
N ILE A 283 -4.95 21.71 1.12
CA ILE A 283 -5.44 20.61 0.27
C ILE A 283 -4.44 19.45 0.23
N ARG A 284 -3.15 19.76 0.08
CA ARG A 284 -2.08 18.75 0.10
C ARG A 284 -1.98 18.08 1.46
N ALA A 285 -1.92 18.84 2.55
CA ALA A 285 -1.84 18.29 3.90
C ALA A 285 -3.06 17.41 4.24
N PHE A 286 -4.26 17.87 3.89
CA PHE A 286 -5.51 17.13 4.04
C PHE A 286 -5.43 15.78 3.32
N GLY A 287 -5.05 15.75 2.04
CA GLY A 287 -4.93 14.51 1.27
C GLY A 287 -3.88 13.54 1.83
N ARG A 288 -2.78 14.07 2.39
CA ARG A 288 -1.74 13.25 3.04
C ARG A 288 -2.24 12.61 4.34
N VAL A 289 -2.96 13.37 5.17
CA VAL A 289 -3.58 12.87 6.41
C VAL A 289 -4.67 11.85 6.10
N GLU A 290 -5.61 12.19 5.22
CA GLU A 290 -6.71 11.33 4.76
C GLU A 290 -6.18 10.00 4.21
N GLY A 291 -5.22 10.07 3.29
CA GLY A 291 -4.63 8.90 2.64
C GLY A 291 -3.93 7.96 3.62
N SER A 292 -3.25 8.51 4.63
CA SER A 292 -2.55 7.75 5.68
C SER A 292 -3.51 7.05 6.64
N MET A 293 -4.63 7.69 6.98
CA MET A 293 -5.69 7.08 7.80
C MET A 293 -6.33 5.86 7.11
N GLN A 294 -6.34 5.82 5.78
CA GLN A 294 -6.85 4.67 5.00
C GLN A 294 -5.87 3.50 4.87
N TYR A 295 -4.66 3.59 5.46
CA TYR A 295 -3.61 2.58 5.30
C TYR A 295 -4.13 1.15 5.53
N LEU A 296 -4.79 0.89 6.67
CA LEU A 296 -5.23 -0.45 7.06
C LEU A 296 -6.17 -1.07 6.03
N LEU A 297 -6.96 -0.23 5.38
CA LEU A 297 -8.04 -0.63 4.48
C LEU A 297 -7.49 -0.87 3.08
N LYS A 298 -6.58 0.01 2.63
CA LYS A 298 -5.83 -0.18 1.38
C LYS A 298 -4.94 -1.42 1.43
N SER A 299 -4.31 -1.67 2.57
CA SER A 299 -3.39 -2.80 2.80
C SER A 299 -4.11 -4.11 3.15
N TRP A 300 -5.42 -4.12 3.34
CA TRP A 300 -6.17 -5.28 3.82
C TRP A 300 -5.97 -6.56 2.98
N PRO A 301 -6.05 -6.54 1.63
CA PRO A 301 -5.79 -7.73 0.83
C PRO A 301 -4.37 -8.27 1.01
N THR A 302 -3.39 -7.37 1.08
CA THR A 302 -1.97 -7.70 1.27
C THR A 302 -1.71 -8.27 2.67
N ILE A 303 -2.40 -7.78 3.71
CA ILE A 303 -2.37 -8.35 5.07
C ILE A 303 -2.91 -9.78 5.08
N ILE A 304 -4.01 -10.05 4.37
CA ILE A 304 -4.56 -11.41 4.24
C ILE A 304 -3.55 -12.32 3.52
N GLU A 305 -2.93 -11.85 2.45
CA GLU A 305 -1.89 -12.60 1.73
C GLU A 305 -0.70 -12.92 2.67
N LEU A 306 -0.23 -11.94 3.44
CA LEU A 306 0.82 -12.13 4.44
C LEU A 306 0.44 -13.22 5.45
N ALA A 307 -0.77 -13.12 6.02
CA ALA A 307 -1.26 -14.07 7.01
C ALA A 307 -1.30 -15.50 6.44
N SER A 308 -1.73 -15.63 5.18
CA SER A 308 -1.76 -16.91 4.45
C SER A 308 -0.35 -17.48 4.25
N VAL A 309 0.59 -16.69 3.75
CA VAL A 309 2.00 -17.10 3.57
C VAL A 309 2.64 -17.47 4.91
N TYR A 310 2.44 -16.64 5.93
CA TYR A 310 2.96 -16.85 7.28
C TYR A 310 2.45 -18.18 7.88
N LYS A 311 1.15 -18.46 7.76
CA LYS A 311 0.56 -19.72 8.24
C LYS A 311 1.21 -20.93 7.56
N ARG A 312 1.38 -20.89 6.23
CA ARG A 312 2.00 -21.99 5.47
C ARG A 312 3.46 -22.21 5.86
N LEU A 313 4.23 -21.13 6.01
CA LEU A 313 5.63 -21.22 6.46
C LEU A 313 5.75 -21.71 7.90
N ARG A 314 4.88 -21.27 8.83
CA ARG A 314 4.87 -21.77 10.21
C ARG A 314 4.52 -23.25 10.29
N GLU A 315 3.55 -23.69 9.50
CA GLU A 315 3.17 -25.11 9.44
C GLU A 315 4.34 -25.96 8.93
N PHE A 316 5.02 -25.49 7.88
CA PHE A 316 6.23 -26.12 7.35
C PHE A 316 7.36 -26.19 8.40
N GLU A 317 7.68 -25.08 9.06
CA GLU A 317 8.69 -25.03 10.12
C GLU A 317 8.35 -25.99 11.28
N ARG A 318 7.07 -26.10 11.64
CA ARG A 318 6.60 -27.04 12.68
C ARG A 318 6.75 -28.49 12.26
N LYS A 319 6.30 -28.85 11.05
CA LYS A 319 6.45 -30.20 10.48
C LYS A 319 7.92 -30.61 10.43
N LEU A 320 8.78 -29.70 9.98
CA LEU A 320 10.22 -29.93 9.92
C LEU A 320 10.85 -30.14 11.28
N LYS A 321 10.43 -29.38 12.29
CA LYS A 321 10.91 -29.58 13.66
C LYS A 321 10.55 -30.98 14.16
N ILE A 322 9.30 -31.41 13.96
CA ILE A 322 8.85 -32.76 14.33
C ILE A 322 9.70 -33.81 13.62
N THR A 323 9.85 -33.73 12.29
CA THR A 323 10.68 -34.70 11.52
C THR A 323 12.11 -34.76 12.02
N THR A 324 12.69 -33.61 12.38
CA THR A 324 14.08 -33.53 12.88
C THR A 324 14.20 -34.09 14.30
N ASP A 325 13.22 -33.83 15.17
CA ASP A 325 13.22 -34.31 16.55
C ASP A 325 12.96 -35.82 16.61
N THR A 326 12.03 -36.36 15.80
CA THR A 326 11.79 -37.81 15.68
C THR A 326 13.03 -38.55 15.18
N ALA A 327 13.76 -37.98 14.20
CA ALA A 327 14.98 -38.59 13.69
C ALA A 327 16.18 -38.52 14.66
N ARG A 328 16.08 -37.74 15.74
CA ARG A 328 17.12 -37.57 16.77
C ARG A 328 16.78 -38.26 18.09
N ALA A 329 15.59 -38.84 18.23
CA ALA A 329 15.23 -39.62 19.40
C ALA A 329 16.10 -40.89 19.45
N PRO A 330 16.80 -41.19 20.57
CA PRO A 330 17.51 -42.44 20.71
C PRO A 330 16.49 -43.61 20.69
N GLU A 331 16.84 -44.70 20.02
CA GLU A 331 16.09 -45.96 20.04
C GLU A 331 15.96 -46.54 21.45
#